data_AF-A0A3B9F1Q5-F1
#
_entry.id   AF-A0A3B9F1Q5-F1
#
_cell.length_a   1.000
_cell.length_b   1.000
_cell.length_c   1.000
_cell.angle_alpha   90.00
_cell.angle_beta   90.00
_cell.angle_gamma   90.00
#
_symmetry.space_group_name_H-M   'P 1'
#
loop_
_entity.id
_entity.type
_entity.pdbx_description
1 polymer ?
#
loop_
_entity_poly.entity_id
_entity_poly.type
_entity_poly.pdbx_seq_one_letter_code
_entity_poly.pdbx_strand_id
1 'polypeptide(L)' 'MALIVQKYGGTSVGSVERIQAVAKKIKAFADGGDQLVVSVSAMSGETNRMTA' A
#
# COMPACT_ATOMS: atom_id res chain seq x y z
N MET A 1 7.93 -3.20 18.74
CA MET A 1 8.85 -2.49 17.82
C MET A 1 9.62 -3.50 17.00
N ALA A 2 9.07 -3.83 15.83
CA ALA A 2 9.74 -4.60 14.78
C ALA A 2 9.97 -3.72 13.53
N LEU A 3 10.84 -4.17 12.63
CA LEU A 3 10.92 -3.62 11.27
C LEU A 3 10.06 -4.49 10.35
N ILE A 4 8.99 -3.93 9.78
CA ILE A 4 8.02 -4.64 8.95
C ILE A 4 8.05 -4.08 7.53
N VAL A 5 8.16 -4.99 6.56
CA VAL A 5 7.99 -4.66 5.14
C VAL A 5 6.57 -5.05 4.71
N GLN A 6 5.81 -4.08 4.22
CA GLN A 6 4.45 -4.31 3.73
C GLN A 6 4.38 -4.03 2.22
N LYS A 7 3.81 -4.97 1.45
CA LYS A 7 3.58 -4.80 0.02
C LYS A 7 2.09 -4.79 -0.30
N TYR A 8 1.67 -3.81 -1.10
CA TYR A 8 0.30 -3.69 -1.58
C TYR A 8 0.26 -3.79 -3.11
N GLY A 9 -0.54 -4.74 -3.63
CA GLY A 9 -0.71 -4.94 -5.07
C GLY A 9 -1.69 -3.96 -5.69
N GLY A 10 -1.77 -3.93 -7.03
CA GLY A 10 -2.59 -2.95 -7.75
C GLY A 10 -4.08 -3.00 -7.42
N THR A 11 -4.62 -4.17 -7.07
CA THR A 11 -6.01 -4.29 -6.57
C THR A 11 -6.18 -3.71 -5.17
N SER A 12 -5.15 -3.76 -4.31
CA SER A 12 -5.16 -3.14 -2.99
C SER A 12 -5.13 -1.61 -3.04
N VAL A 13 -4.63 -1.03 -4.13
CA VAL A 13 -4.53 0.42 -4.34
C VAL A 13 -5.34 0.89 -5.57
N GLY A 14 -6.34 0.12 -6.00
CA GLY A 14 -7.06 0.37 -7.25
C GLY A 14 -8.00 1.59 -7.27
N SER A 15 -8.26 2.22 -6.13
CA SER A 15 -9.02 3.45 -6.02
C SER A 15 -8.52 4.31 -4.85
N VAL A 16 -8.93 5.58 -4.80
CA VAL A 16 -8.58 6.50 -3.72
C VAL A 16 -9.07 5.97 -2.36
N GLU A 17 -10.28 5.42 -2.30
CA GLU A 17 -10.86 4.84 -1.08
C GLU A 17 -10.02 3.66 -0.58
N ARG A 18 -9.52 2.82 -1.49
CA ARG A 18 -8.66 1.69 -1.13
C ARG A 18 -7.28 2.16 -0.66
N ILE A 19 -6.72 3.20 -1.27
CA ILE A 19 -5.48 3.83 -0.82
C ILE A 19 -5.66 4.40 0.60
N GLN A 20 -6.77 5.08 0.87
CA GLN A 20 -7.09 5.57 2.22
C GLN A 20 -7.24 4.43 3.23
N ALA A 21 -7.86 3.31 2.85
CA ALA A 21 -7.95 2.13 3.71
C ALA A 21 -6.57 1.53 4.01
N VAL A 22 -5.68 1.45 3.01
CA VAL A 22 -4.28 1.03 3.18
C VAL A 22 -3.53 1.99 4.11
N ALA A 23 -3.70 3.31 3.93
CA ALA A 23 -3.08 4.31 4.79
C ALA A 23 -3.52 4.20 6.25
N LYS A 24 -4.82 3.97 6.52
CA LYS A 24 -5.33 3.71 7.87
C LYS A 24 -4.68 2.47 8.49
N LYS A 25 -4.48 1.42 7.70
CA LYS A 25 -3.80 0.20 8.15
C LYS A 25 -2.33 0.48 8.50
N ILE A 26 -1.59 1.16 7.62
CA ILE A 26 -0.18 1.56 7.86
C ILE A 26 -0.07 2.40 9.13
N LYS A 27 -0.96 3.38 9.31
CA LYS A 27 -1.00 4.21 10.52
C LYS A 27 -1.15 3.37 11.79
N ALA A 28 -2.02 2.36 11.79
CA ALA A 28 -2.20 1.50 12.97
C ALA A 28 -0.91 0.75 13.37
N PHE A 29 -0.11 0.28 12.41
CA PHE A 29 1.19 -0.33 12.70
C PHE A 29 2.21 0.70 13.20
N ALA A 30 2.26 1.88 12.59
CA ALA A 30 3.16 2.95 13.00
C ALA A 30 2.83 3.45 14.42
N ASP A 31 1.55 3.65 14.73
CA ASP A 31 1.06 4.03 16.06
C ASP A 31 1.35 2.93 17.11
N GLY A 32 1.40 1.66 16.68
CA GLY A 32 1.83 0.52 17.49
C GLY A 32 3.34 0.48 17.78
N GLY A 33 4.12 1.41 17.23
CA GLY A 33 5.56 1.53 17.46
C GLY A 33 6.41 0.63 16.54
N ASP A 34 5.86 0.16 15.42
CA ASP A 34 6.64 -0.57 14.42
C ASP A 34 7.27 0.38 13.39
N GLN A 35 8.46 0.04 12.93
CA GLN A 35 9.11 0.71 11.81
C GLN A 35 8.66 0.05 10.52
N LEU A 36 8.31 0.86 9.51
CA LEU A 36 7.66 0.37 8.29
C LEU A 36 8.44 0.75 7.04
N VAL A 37 8.60 -0.22 6.14
CA VAL A 37 8.92 0.01 4.73
C VAL A 37 7.72 -0.44 3.91
N VAL A 38 7.16 0.45 3.10
CA VAL A 38 5.96 0.17 2.31
C VAL A 38 6.27 0.26 0.83
N SER A 39 6.00 -0.81 0.10
CA SER A 39 6.09 -0.86 -1.37
C SER A 39 4.69 -1.03 -1.97
N VAL A 40 4.40 -0.25 -3.00
CA VAL A 40 3.12 -0.31 -3.72
C VAL A 40 3.37 -0.59 -5.21
N SER A 41 2.49 -1.36 -5.82
CA SER A 41 2.39 -1.44 -7.27
C SER A 41 1.61 -0.25 -7.83
N ALA A 42 1.64 -0.04 -9.15
CA ALA A 42 0.71 0.87 -9.82
C ALA A 42 -0.75 0.43 -9.58
N MET A 43 -1.70 1.37 -9.70
CA MET A 43 -3.13 1.08 -9.55
C MET A 43 -3.60 0.05 -10.59
N SER A 44 -4.65 -0.70 -10.25
CA SER A 44 -5.18 -1.76 -11.13
C SER A 44 -5.43 -1.24 -12.55
N GLY A 45 -4.85 -1.93 -13.55
CA GLY A 45 -4.93 -1.55 -14.96
C GLY A 45 -3.85 -0.59 -15.46
N GLU A 46 -3.22 0.20 -14.58
CA GLU A 46 -2.29 1.26 -15.02
C GLU A 46 -0.99 0.72 -15.63
N THR A 47 -0.45 -0.39 -15.11
CA THR A 47 0.72 -1.02 -15.73
C THR A 47 0.42 -1.46 -17.15
N ASN A 48 -0.73 -2.11 -17.38
CA ASN A 48 -1.15 -2.53 -18.71
C ASN A 48 -1.38 -1.32 -19.63
N ARG A 49 -2.01 -0.24 -19.12
CA ARG A 49 -2.21 1.00 -19.87
C ARG A 49 -0.90 1.62 -20.35
N MET A 50 0.20 1.47 -19.61
CA MET A 50 1.50 2.04 -19.94
C MET A 50 2.31 1.20 -20.93
N THR A 51 2.07 -0.10 -21.01
CA THR A 51 2.92 -1.04 -21.77
C THR A 51 2.21 -1.77 -22.91
N ALA A 52 0.88 -1.68 -22.99
CA ALA A 52 0.08 -2.29 -24.04
C ALA A 52 -0.04 -1.41 -25.28
#